data_AF-A0A1Z9FB77-F1
#
_entry.id   AF-A0A1Z9FB77-F1
#
_cell.length_a   1.000
_cell.length_b   1.000
_cell.length_c   1.000
_cell.angle_alpha   90.00
_cell.angle_beta   90.00
_cell.angle_gamma   90.00
#
_symmetry.space_group_name_H-M   'P 1'
#
loop_
_entity.id
_entity.type
_entity.pdbx_description
1 polymer ?
#
loop_
_entity_poly.entity_id
_entity_poly.type
_entity_poly.pdbx_seq_one_letter_code
_entity_poly.pdbx_strand_id
1 'polypeptide(L)'
;MTITVLTEKKIQKTIPKNFFDGYNVELLDINRGDLKSFKNEDLIVLLTQKILSRENNAYKKLIDNIKNKKINMIEIAFKKSKLENKKSYSDSIIYGFEDMTLNLILKIIKNHSKN
;
A
#
# COMPACT_ATOMS: atom_id res chain seq x y z
N MET A 1 10.18 4.31 -12.64
CA MET A 1 9.34 3.45 -11.78
C MET A 1 8.17 4.28 -11.24
N THR A 2 6.96 3.73 -11.26
CA THR A 2 5.75 4.37 -10.71
C THR A 2 5.30 3.60 -9.48
N ILE A 3 5.18 4.30 -8.35
CA ILE A 3 4.78 3.70 -7.07
C ILE A 3 3.45 4.30 -6.64
N THR A 4 2.49 3.46 -6.27
CA THR A 4 1.21 3.94 -5.72
C THR A 4 1.09 3.51 -4.27
N VAL A 5 0.91 4.48 -3.37
CA VAL A 5 0.58 4.25 -1.96
C VAL A 5 -0.94 4.34 -1.82
N LEU A 6 -1.58 3.21 -1.55
CA LEU A 6 -3.00 3.14 -1.23
C LEU A 6 -3.19 3.18 0.28
N THR A 7 -4.01 4.09 0.78
CA THR A 7 -4.20 4.23 2.22
C THR A 7 -5.64 4.55 2.62
N GLU A 8 -5.97 4.32 3.89
CA GLU A 8 -7.22 4.84 4.44
C GLU A 8 -7.14 6.38 4.58
N LYS A 9 -8.23 7.10 4.27
CA LYS A 9 -8.31 8.57 4.39
C LYS A 9 -7.81 9.13 5.73
N LYS A 10 -8.06 8.41 6.84
CA LYS A 10 -7.63 8.81 8.19
C LYS A 10 -6.10 8.81 8.34
N ILE A 11 -5.43 7.83 7.73
CA ILE A 11 -3.97 7.71 7.72
C ILE A 11 -3.37 8.68 6.72
N GLN A 12 -4.04 8.90 5.59
CA GLN A 12 -3.60 9.88 4.60
C GLN A 12 -3.39 11.26 5.23
N LYS A 13 -4.24 11.65 6.18
CA LYS A 13 -4.13 12.91 6.93
C LYS A 13 -2.94 12.99 7.87
N THR A 14 -2.36 11.87 8.28
CA THR A 14 -1.18 11.82 9.15
C THR A 14 0.13 11.83 8.36
N ILE A 15 0.07 11.67 7.04
CA ILE A 15 1.24 11.75 6.16
C ILE A 15 1.52 13.24 5.88
N PRO A 16 2.73 13.75 6.16
CA PRO A 16 3.10 15.11 5.81
C PRO A 16 2.95 15.37 4.30
N LYS A 17 2.54 16.58 3.89
CA LYS A 17 2.29 16.91 2.47
C LYS A 17 3.49 16.62 1.56
N ASN A 18 4.70 16.88 2.05
CA ASN A 18 5.95 16.78 1.30
C ASN A 18 6.69 15.47 1.57
N PHE A 19 6.01 14.47 2.15
CA PHE A 19 6.66 13.26 2.63
C PHE A 19 7.30 12.43 1.52
N PHE A 20 6.75 12.49 0.31
CA PHE A 20 7.26 11.79 -0.87
C PHE A 20 7.95 12.71 -1.89
N ASP A 21 8.31 13.94 -1.50
CA ASP A 21 9.00 14.87 -2.40
C ASP A 21 10.29 14.25 -2.94
N GLY A 22 10.48 14.34 -4.26
CA GLY A 22 11.61 13.73 -4.97
C GLY A 22 11.40 12.28 -5.40
N TYR A 23 10.22 11.69 -5.17
CA TYR A 23 9.85 10.36 -5.65
C TYR A 23 8.59 10.42 -6.53
N ASN A 24 8.51 9.53 -7.53
CA ASN A 24 7.32 9.38 -8.38
C ASN A 24 6.27 8.49 -7.66
N VAL A 25 5.62 9.07 -6.65
CA VAL A 25 4.67 8.38 -5.78
C VAL A 25 3.28 9.01 -5.89
N GLU A 26 2.28 8.19 -6.20
CA GLU A 26 0.87 8.57 -6.13
C GLU A 26 0.26 8.13 -4.80
N LEU A 27 -0.42 9.04 -4.09
CA LEU A 27 -1.08 8.74 -2.81
C LEU A 27 -2.60 8.74 -2.98
N LEU A 28 -3.22 7.56 -2.90
CA LEU A 28 -4.64 7.34 -3.17
C LEU A 28 -5.38 6.77 -1.94
N ASP A 29 -6.68 7.07 -1.85
CA ASP A 29 -7.57 6.45 -0.85
C ASP A 29 -8.05 5.08 -1.36
N ILE A 30 -7.82 4.03 -0.58
CA ILE A 30 -8.22 2.66 -0.95
C ILE A 30 -9.75 2.50 -1.11
N ASN A 31 -10.54 3.40 -0.53
CA ASN A 31 -12.00 3.33 -0.64
C ASN A 31 -12.56 4.11 -1.82
N ARG A 32 -11.74 4.86 -2.58
CA ARG A 32 -12.24 5.56 -3.77
C ARG A 32 -12.55 4.57 -4.90
N GLY A 33 -13.55 4.93 -5.70
CA GLY A 33 -14.10 4.07 -6.78
C GLY A 33 -13.27 4.03 -8.07
N ASP A 34 -12.16 4.77 -8.11
CA ASP A 34 -11.26 5.00 -9.26
C ASP A 34 -10.03 4.07 -9.30
N LEU A 35 -9.92 3.08 -8.39
CA LEU A 35 -8.89 2.00 -8.44
C LEU A 35 -8.86 1.19 -9.75
N LYS A 36 -9.76 1.48 -10.71
CA LYS A 36 -10.02 0.73 -11.94
C LYS A 36 -8.87 0.74 -12.95
N SER A 37 -7.79 1.48 -12.72
CA SER A 37 -6.78 1.75 -13.74
C SER A 37 -5.34 1.72 -13.24
N PHE A 38 -4.92 0.68 -12.51
CA PHE A 38 -3.49 0.43 -12.31
C PHE A 38 -2.85 -0.12 -13.59
N LYS A 39 -2.44 0.73 -14.54
CA LYS A 39 -1.90 0.27 -15.83
C LYS A 39 -0.38 0.19 -15.87
N ASN A 40 0.31 1.05 -15.13
CA ASN A 40 1.75 1.33 -15.30
C ASN A 40 2.53 1.34 -13.96
N GLU A 41 1.94 0.82 -12.90
CA GLU A 41 2.51 0.78 -11.55
C GLU A 41 3.43 -0.43 -11.42
N ASP A 42 4.66 -0.19 -10.99
CA ASP A 42 5.60 -1.27 -10.71
C ASP A 42 5.41 -1.82 -9.29
N LEU A 43 4.98 -0.96 -8.37
CA LEU A 43 4.80 -1.26 -6.95
C LEU A 43 3.55 -0.57 -6.40
N ILE A 44 2.74 -1.34 -5.68
CA ILE A 44 1.67 -0.85 -4.83
C ILE A 44 2.05 -1.07 -3.36
N VAL A 45 2.01 0.00 -2.58
CA VAL A 45 2.13 -0.05 -1.12
C VAL A 45 0.75 0.13 -0.52
N LEU A 46 0.19 -0.92 0.05
CA LEU A 46 -1.08 -0.86 0.77
C LEU A 46 -0.83 -0.49 2.24
N LEU A 47 -0.99 0.79 2.57
CA LEU A 47 -0.79 1.35 3.90
C LEU A 47 -2.10 1.41 4.69
N THR A 48 -2.19 0.70 5.81
CA THR A 48 -3.45 0.62 6.59
C THR A 48 -3.21 0.66 8.08
N GLN A 49 -4.27 0.85 8.87
CA GLN A 49 -4.14 0.87 10.32
C GLN A 49 -3.77 -0.51 10.85
N LYS A 50 -4.38 -1.54 10.27
CA LYS A 50 -4.22 -2.97 10.50
C LYS A 50 -4.33 -3.66 9.16
N ILE A 51 -3.68 -4.81 9.00
CA ILE A 51 -3.79 -5.62 7.77
C ILE A 51 -5.27 -5.90 7.48
N LEU A 52 -5.69 -5.64 6.24
CA LEU A 52 -7.08 -5.81 5.84
C LEU A 52 -7.43 -7.29 5.81
N SER A 53 -8.64 -7.60 6.27
CA SER A 53 -9.25 -8.92 6.08
C SER A 53 -9.29 -9.25 4.59
N ARG A 54 -9.09 -10.53 4.22
CA ARG A 54 -9.24 -10.96 2.83
C ARG A 54 -10.70 -10.91 2.37
N GLU A 55 -11.64 -10.81 3.30
CA GLU A 55 -13.05 -10.56 3.01
C GLU A 55 -13.38 -9.08 2.77
N ASN A 56 -12.45 -8.17 3.07
CA ASN A 56 -12.68 -6.73 2.93
C ASN A 56 -12.92 -6.37 1.45
N ASN A 57 -14.00 -5.62 1.19
CA ASN A 57 -14.39 -5.24 -0.17
C ASN A 57 -13.36 -4.37 -0.89
N ALA A 58 -12.67 -3.46 -0.19
CA ALA A 58 -11.64 -2.63 -0.79
C ALA A 58 -10.41 -3.48 -1.17
N TYR A 59 -10.02 -4.42 -0.30
CA TYR A 59 -8.96 -5.38 -0.61
C TYR A 59 -9.32 -6.24 -1.83
N LYS A 60 -10.50 -6.86 -1.86
CA LYS A 60 -10.97 -7.65 -3.00
C LYS A 60 -10.95 -6.86 -4.31
N LYS A 61 -11.48 -5.63 -4.29
CA LYS A 61 -11.45 -4.73 -5.44
C LYS A 61 -10.03 -4.43 -5.89
N LEU A 62 -9.10 -4.16 -4.97
CA LEU A 62 -7.69 -3.95 -5.30
C LEU A 62 -7.12 -5.19 -6.01
N ILE A 63 -7.29 -6.38 -5.42
CA ILE A 63 -6.80 -7.63 -6.00
C ILE A 63 -7.37 -7.87 -7.38
N ASP A 64 -8.68 -7.70 -7.58
CA ASP A 64 -9.30 -7.87 -8.89
C ASP A 64 -8.71 -6.95 -9.96
N ASN A 65 -8.23 -5.75 -9.58
CA ASN A 65 -7.60 -4.81 -10.49
C ASN A 65 -6.14 -5.15 -10.84
N ILE A 66 -5.44 -5.93 -10.00
CA ILE A 66 -3.99 -6.16 -10.14
C ILE A 66 -3.61 -7.62 -10.40
N LYS A 67 -4.47 -8.60 -10.11
CA LYS A 67 -4.15 -10.04 -10.12
C LYS A 67 -3.57 -10.58 -11.44
N ASN A 68 -3.87 -9.96 -12.57
CA ASN A 68 -3.38 -10.36 -13.90
C ASN A 68 -2.27 -9.44 -14.43
N LYS A 69 -1.73 -8.57 -13.59
CA LYS A 69 -0.70 -7.60 -13.94
C LYS A 69 0.60 -7.94 -13.21
N LYS A 70 1.73 -7.57 -13.81
CA LYS A 70 3.05 -7.74 -13.19
C LYS A 70 3.32 -6.58 -12.22
N ILE A 71 2.52 -6.50 -11.16
CA ILE A 71 2.59 -5.44 -10.15
C ILE A 71 2.96 -6.07 -8.82
N ASN A 72 4.03 -5.58 -8.19
CA ASN A 72 4.37 -6.02 -6.84
C ASN A 72 3.47 -5.30 -5.83
N MET A 73 3.02 -6.01 -4.80
CA MET A 73 2.19 -5.44 -3.74
C MET A 73 2.79 -5.73 -2.36
N ILE A 74 3.02 -4.65 -1.60
CA ILE A 74 3.49 -4.73 -0.21
C ILE A 74 2.40 -4.18 0.70
N GLU A 75 1.95 -4.98 1.66
CA GLU A 75 1.04 -4.53 2.72
C GLU A 75 1.84 -4.02 3.91
N ILE A 76 1.50 -2.82 4.37
CA ILE A 76 2.13 -2.20 5.53
C ILE A 76 1.03 -1.72 6.48
N ALA A 77 1.08 -2.17 7.74
CA ALA A 77 0.16 -1.70 8.77
C ALA A 77 0.85 -1.04 9.97
N PHE A 78 0.25 0.05 10.44
CA PHE A 78 0.73 0.75 11.64
C PHE A 78 0.68 -0.15 12.88
N LYS A 79 -0.47 -0.82 13.11
CA LYS A 79 -0.69 -1.64 14.29
C LYS A 79 -0.61 -3.12 13.97
N LYS A 80 -0.19 -3.89 14.97
CA LYS A 80 -0.25 -5.34 14.92
C LYS A 80 -1.70 -5.83 14.88
N SER A 81 -1.95 -6.85 14.06
CA SER A 81 -3.22 -7.56 13.97
C SER A 81 -2.98 -9.05 13.79
N LYS A 82 -4.00 -9.87 14.10
CA LYS A 82 -3.97 -11.28 13.71
C LYS A 82 -4.07 -11.36 12.19
N LEU A 83 -3.17 -12.11 11.57
CA LEU A 83 -3.27 -12.43 10.15
C LEU A 83 -4.29 -13.54 9.95
N GLU A 84 -5.07 -13.44 8.88
CA GLU A 84 -5.91 -14.54 8.44
C GLU A 84 -5.03 -15.62 7.80
N ASN A 85 -5.33 -16.91 8.05
CA ASN A 85 -4.64 -18.05 7.42
C ASN A 85 -5.03 -18.25 5.93
N LYS A 86 -5.45 -17.19 5.25
CA LYS A 86 -5.81 -17.20 3.83
C LYS A 86 -4.60 -16.76 2.99
N LYS A 87 -4.50 -17.31 1.79
CA LYS A 87 -3.44 -16.93 0.83
C LYS A 87 -3.46 -15.43 0.58
N SER A 88 -2.29 -14.80 0.69
CA SER A 88 -2.08 -13.39 0.35
C SER A 88 -1.75 -13.22 -1.13
N TYR A 89 -2.14 -12.08 -1.72
CA TYR A 89 -1.66 -11.63 -3.04
C TYR A 89 -0.45 -10.69 -2.93
N SER A 90 -0.05 -10.38 -1.71
CA SER A 90 1.07 -9.49 -1.42
C SER A 90 2.38 -10.26 -1.41
N ASP A 91 3.40 -9.69 -2.04
CA ASP A 91 4.78 -10.19 -1.98
C ASP A 91 5.35 -10.11 -0.57
N SER A 92 4.87 -9.14 0.22
CA SER A 92 5.28 -8.94 1.60
C SER A 92 4.18 -8.31 2.43
N ILE A 93 4.14 -8.67 3.72
CA ILE A 93 3.24 -8.10 4.72
C ILE A 93 4.09 -7.66 5.91
N ILE A 94 4.02 -6.38 6.25
CA ILE A 94 4.81 -5.76 7.32
C ILE A 94 3.86 -5.03 8.28
N TYR A 95 3.93 -5.28 9.58
CA TYR A 95 3.02 -4.63 10.52
C TYR A 95 3.60 -4.48 11.93
N GLY A 96 3.07 -3.50 12.66
CA GLY A 96 3.38 -3.29 14.07
C GLY A 96 4.56 -2.36 14.35
N PHE A 97 4.78 -1.38 13.46
CA PHE A 97 5.85 -0.38 13.60
C PHE A 97 5.36 0.99 14.10
N GLU A 98 4.05 1.16 14.32
CA GLU A 98 3.43 2.38 14.84
C GLU A 98 4.02 3.64 14.17
N ASP A 99 4.59 4.56 14.93
CA ASP A 99 5.14 5.82 14.42
C ASP A 99 6.32 5.63 13.45
N MET A 100 7.04 4.49 13.52
CA MET A 100 8.13 4.18 12.59
C MET A 100 7.63 3.71 11.21
N THR A 101 6.34 3.46 11.05
CA THR A 101 5.75 2.92 9.81
C THR A 101 6.02 3.84 8.61
N LEU A 102 5.91 5.17 8.79
CA LEU A 102 6.18 6.11 7.70
C LEU A 102 7.64 6.05 7.24
N ASN A 103 8.60 6.03 8.18
CA ASN A 103 10.02 5.92 7.86
C ASN A 103 10.36 4.64 7.09
N LEU A 104 9.67 3.53 7.41
CA LEU A 104 9.81 2.27 6.68
C LEU A 104 9.33 2.42 5.23
N ILE A 105 8.16 3.02 5.01
CA ILE A 105 7.61 3.24 3.66
C ILE A 105 8.58 4.05 2.81
N LEU A 106 9.13 5.13 3.38
CA LEU A 106 10.09 5.98 2.68
C LEU A 106 11.36 5.20 2.28
N LYS A 107 11.86 4.32 3.15
CA LYS A 107 13.00 3.43 2.83
C LYS A 107 12.67 2.45 1.71
N ILE A 108 11.47 1.86 1.72
CA ILE A 108 11.01 0.94 0.67
C ILE A 108 10.93 1.66 -0.67
N ILE A 109 10.30 2.83 -0.70
CA ILE A 109 10.19 3.67 -1.89
C ILE A 109 11.57 4.05 -2.41
N LYS A 110 12.45 4.58 -1.55
CA LYS A 110 13.82 4.96 -1.92
C LYS A 110 14.63 3.80 -2.51
N ASN A 111 14.47 2.59 -1.99
CA ASN A 111 15.17 1.43 -2.51
C ASN A 111 14.66 1.01 -3.89
N HIS A 112 13.34 1.06 -4.09
CA HIS A 112 12.72 0.72 -5.38
C HIS A 112 12.98 1.79 -6.44
N SER A 113 12.98 3.08 -6.09
CA SER A 113 13.27 4.17 -7.04
C SER A 113 14.73 4.25 -7.52
N LYS A 114 15.65 3.47 -6.95
CA LYS A 114 17.08 3.44 -7.35
C LYS A 114 17.39 2.35 -8.39
N ASN A 115 16.47 1.42 -8.62
CA ASN A 115 16.57 0.36 -9.62
C ASN A 115 15.74 0.72 -10.85
#